data_AF-A0A0T0MHM0-F1
#
_entry.id   AF-A0A0T0MHM0-F1
#
_cell.length_a   1.000
_cell.length_b   1.000
_cell.length_c   1.000
_cell.angle_alpha   90.00
_cell.angle_beta   90.00
_cell.angle_gamma   90.00
#
_symmetry.space_group_name_H-M   'P 1'
#
loop_
_entity.id
_entity.type
_entity.pdbx_description
1 polymer ?
#
loop_
_entity_poly.entity_id
_entity_poly.type
_entity_poly.pdbx_seq_one_letter_code
_entity_poly.pdbx_strand_id
1 'polypeptide(L)'
;MLTPGGATLPTFLVDAPRFLFLTGKGGVGKTSIACAAAIALTRAGASVLLVSTDPASNIGQVFGLRIGNAITPVPEVPGLSAMEINPEQATALYRERIVGPVRGVLPEAEVALIEEQLAGACTTEIASFNEFTALLTAEVSLGFDHVIFDTAPTGHTIRLLQLPASWTDYLDEGKGDASCLGPLAGLDRQRTVYADAVAALADSRRTRLVLVARAQHAAVAEIQRTHTELAALGLRHQHLVINAVMPRPTSGDALATAVHERERAVLATLPPDLAVLPRDVLALKAENMVGLLPLVELFEPDPQVDFRVPAAATLTVGASLADLVDELTATGHGLIMTMGKGGVGKTTIAAAIAVALAERGLPVHLTTTDPAAHLGQTLAGSVSNLVVTRIDPAMETERYRQSVLARRGATLDAAGRAGLEEDLRSPCTEEIAVFQAFSKVVNEGRRRFVVIDTAPTGHTMLLLDATGSYHRDIVRQMGQSAAAFTTPMMRLQDPDYTKVLIVTLPEATPVLEAEELVADLVRAGIKPWAWVINNSVAAAATTDPLLLQRGAAEVDQIARVYEERADRCAIVPLLADEPVGVEALRELVRVRKPAIVTA
;
A
#
# COMPACT_ATOMS: atom_id res chain seq x y z
N MET A 1 -12.34 16.70 32.39
CA MET A 1 -13.41 15.67 32.48
C MET A 1 -14.49 16.04 31.49
N LEU A 2 -14.44 15.46 30.29
CA LEU A 2 -15.51 15.60 29.29
C LEU A 2 -16.63 14.64 29.71
N THR A 3 -17.85 15.16 29.91
CA THR A 3 -19.05 14.41 30.32
C THR A 3 -19.47 13.38 29.27
N PRO A 4 -20.07 12.24 29.66
CA PRO A 4 -20.56 11.24 28.72
C PRO A 4 -21.87 11.75 28.08
N GLY A 5 -21.75 12.45 26.96
CA GLY A 5 -22.84 12.48 25.98
C GLY A 5 -23.04 11.06 25.47
N GLY A 6 -24.30 10.62 25.32
CA GLY A 6 -24.64 9.27 24.87
C GLY A 6 -24.21 9.02 23.43
N ALA A 7 -22.92 8.75 23.22
CA ALA A 7 -22.38 8.31 21.95
C ALA A 7 -22.97 6.93 21.63
N THR A 8 -23.67 6.80 20.52
CA THR A 8 -23.97 5.48 19.94
C THR A 8 -22.65 4.87 19.49
N LEU A 9 -22.15 3.90 20.26
CA LEU A 9 -21.00 3.09 19.87
C LEU A 9 -21.25 2.46 18.48
N PRO A 10 -20.28 2.55 17.55
CA PRO A 10 -20.33 1.83 16.29
C PRO A 10 -20.62 0.34 16.49
N THR A 11 -21.35 -0.28 15.57
CA THR A 11 -21.78 -1.68 15.71
C THR A 11 -20.59 -2.64 15.79
N PHE A 12 -19.47 -2.33 15.15
CA PHE A 12 -18.24 -3.13 15.26
C PHE A 12 -17.61 -3.14 16.66
N LEU A 13 -17.98 -2.24 17.56
CA LEU A 13 -17.55 -2.21 18.97
C LEU A 13 -18.55 -2.85 19.94
N VAL A 14 -19.77 -3.10 19.50
CA VAL A 14 -20.78 -3.80 20.31
C VAL A 14 -20.36 -5.25 20.47
N ASP A 15 -20.30 -5.73 21.71
CA ASP A 15 -19.80 -7.06 22.08
C ASP A 15 -18.44 -7.36 21.41
N ALA A 16 -17.53 -6.38 21.43
CA ALA A 16 -16.20 -6.53 20.87
C ALA A 16 -15.49 -7.73 21.53
N PRO A 17 -14.92 -8.67 20.75
CA PRO A 17 -14.11 -9.72 21.32
C PRO A 17 -12.77 -9.15 21.79
N ARG A 18 -11.92 -10.03 22.32
CA ARG A 18 -10.62 -9.62 22.85
C ARG A 18 -9.70 -9.02 21.78
N PHE A 19 -9.71 -9.53 20.56
CA PHE A 19 -8.85 -9.05 19.48
C PHE A 19 -9.68 -8.33 18.40
N LEU A 20 -9.34 -7.07 18.14
CA LEU A 20 -9.87 -6.29 17.04
C LEU A 20 -8.76 -6.03 16.03
N PHE A 21 -9.06 -6.24 14.75
CA PHE A 21 -8.11 -6.05 13.66
C PHE A 21 -8.68 -5.11 12.64
N LEU A 22 -7.98 -4.04 12.33
CA LEU A 22 -8.36 -3.13 11.26
C LEU A 22 -7.55 -3.45 10.02
N THR A 23 -8.21 -3.62 8.88
CA THR A 23 -7.55 -3.90 7.60
C THR A 23 -8.15 -3.08 6.48
N GLY A 24 -7.35 -2.79 5.46
CA GLY A 24 -7.72 -1.90 4.36
C GLY A 24 -6.50 -1.17 3.82
N LYS A 25 -6.65 -0.58 2.63
CA LYS A 25 -5.56 0.14 1.94
C LYS A 25 -4.98 1.29 2.79
N GLY A 26 -3.79 1.78 2.44
CA GLY A 26 -3.20 2.97 3.08
C GLY A 26 -4.13 4.19 2.99
N GLY A 27 -4.16 5.03 4.04
CA GLY A 27 -4.93 6.27 4.05
C GLY A 27 -6.46 6.16 4.26
N VAL A 28 -7.05 4.96 4.39
CA VAL A 28 -8.51 4.84 4.65
C VAL A 28 -8.93 5.23 6.08
N GLY A 29 -7.98 5.50 6.97
CA GLY A 29 -8.24 5.89 8.36
C GLY A 29 -8.22 4.74 9.38
N LYS A 30 -7.54 3.62 9.08
CA LYS A 30 -7.42 2.47 10.01
C LYS A 30 -6.91 2.91 11.38
N THR A 31 -5.75 3.56 11.45
CA THR A 31 -5.14 3.98 12.71
C THR A 31 -6.02 4.97 13.47
N SER A 32 -6.67 5.92 12.78
CA SER A 32 -7.61 6.84 13.41
C SER A 32 -8.82 6.12 14.02
N ILE A 33 -9.41 5.15 13.31
CA ILE A 33 -10.53 4.33 13.82
C ILE A 33 -10.05 3.43 14.97
N ALA A 34 -8.84 2.87 14.89
CA ALA A 34 -8.25 2.05 15.95
C ALA A 34 -8.03 2.86 17.24
N CYS A 35 -7.48 4.07 17.12
CA CYS A 35 -7.30 4.99 18.25
C CYS A 35 -8.64 5.42 18.84
N ALA A 36 -9.62 5.80 18.01
CA ALA A 36 -10.96 6.16 18.46
C ALA A 36 -11.69 4.99 19.14
N ALA A 37 -11.57 3.78 18.59
CA ALA A 37 -12.09 2.54 19.17
C ALA A 37 -11.46 2.26 20.53
N ALA A 38 -10.14 2.41 20.65
CA ALA A 38 -9.42 2.22 21.89
C ALA A 38 -9.90 3.20 22.98
N ILE A 39 -10.09 4.48 22.62
CA ILE A 39 -10.64 5.50 23.52
C ILE A 39 -12.07 5.16 23.92
N ALA A 40 -12.92 4.76 22.98
CA ALA A 40 -14.33 4.44 23.22
C ALA A 40 -14.49 3.25 24.17
N LEU A 41 -13.75 2.16 23.96
CA LEU A 41 -13.75 0.98 24.84
C LEU A 41 -13.18 1.32 26.22
N THR A 42 -12.11 2.12 26.28
CA THR A 42 -11.54 2.54 27.57
C THR A 42 -12.50 3.40 28.38
N ARG A 43 -13.26 4.29 27.71
CA ARG A 43 -14.32 5.09 28.35
C ARG A 43 -15.51 4.24 28.82
N ALA A 44 -15.74 3.11 28.18
CA ALA A 44 -16.72 2.11 28.65
C ALA A 44 -16.19 1.27 29.84
N GLY A 45 -14.97 1.51 30.30
CA GLY A 45 -14.37 0.89 31.48
C GLY A 45 -13.43 -0.27 31.19
N ALA A 46 -13.14 -0.57 29.92
CA ALA A 46 -12.23 -1.64 29.54
C ALA A 46 -10.75 -1.21 29.61
N SER A 47 -9.87 -2.17 29.88
CA SER A 47 -8.43 -2.03 29.69
C SER A 47 -8.07 -2.39 28.24
N VAL A 48 -7.35 -1.49 27.56
CA VAL A 48 -7.08 -1.63 26.12
C VAL A 48 -5.59 -1.51 25.81
N LEU A 49 -5.09 -2.44 25.00
CA LEU A 49 -3.79 -2.33 24.34
C LEU A 49 -3.97 -2.03 22.86
N LEU A 50 -3.47 -0.89 22.40
CA LEU A 50 -3.42 -0.52 21.00
C LEU A 50 -2.05 -0.92 20.41
N VAL A 51 -2.05 -1.62 19.30
CA VAL A 51 -0.84 -2.13 18.66
C VAL A 51 -0.78 -1.66 17.21
N SER A 52 0.32 -1.01 16.83
CA SER A 52 0.62 -0.79 15.42
C SER A 52 1.61 -1.81 14.89
N THR A 53 1.38 -2.25 13.67
CA THR A 53 2.36 -3.04 12.88
C THR A 53 2.71 -2.33 11.56
N ASP A 54 2.21 -1.10 11.37
CA ASP A 54 2.50 -0.31 10.18
C ASP A 54 3.93 0.26 10.28
N PRO A 55 4.83 0.02 9.31
CA PRO A 55 6.16 0.65 9.28
C PRO A 55 6.08 2.19 9.37
N ALA A 56 5.03 2.79 8.81
CA ALA A 56 4.78 4.23 8.84
C ALA A 56 3.83 4.61 9.99
N SER A 57 3.86 3.87 11.10
CA SER A 57 2.95 4.08 12.23
C SER A 57 2.92 5.53 12.67
N ASN A 58 1.71 6.04 12.91
CA ASN A 58 1.49 7.39 13.39
C ASN A 58 0.78 7.42 14.75
N ILE A 59 0.71 6.29 15.48
CA ILE A 59 0.04 6.23 16.79
C ILE A 59 0.73 7.18 17.77
N GLY A 60 2.07 7.17 17.82
CA GLY A 60 2.85 8.14 18.60
C GLY A 60 2.50 9.58 18.25
N GLN A 61 2.41 9.92 16.97
CA GLN A 61 2.04 11.27 16.53
C GLN A 61 0.59 11.63 16.92
N VAL A 62 -0.34 10.70 16.78
CA VAL A 62 -1.77 10.88 17.09
C VAL A 62 -1.96 11.21 18.57
N PHE A 63 -1.21 10.58 19.48
CA PHE A 63 -1.26 10.86 20.92
C PHE A 63 -0.22 11.88 21.40
N GLY A 64 0.69 12.36 20.55
CA GLY A 64 1.79 13.24 20.95
C GLY A 64 2.83 12.54 21.85
N LEU A 65 3.01 11.22 21.71
CA LEU A 65 3.88 10.39 22.53
C LEU A 65 4.97 9.71 21.68
N ARG A 66 6.09 9.35 22.31
CA ARG A 66 7.04 8.40 21.73
C ARG A 66 6.63 7.01 22.14
N ILE A 67 6.20 6.21 21.17
CA ILE A 67 5.79 4.82 21.36
C ILE A 67 6.79 3.95 20.59
N GLY A 68 7.09 2.77 21.12
CA GLY A 68 7.98 1.81 20.47
C GLY A 68 7.56 0.39 20.79
N ASN A 69 8.51 -0.54 20.76
CA ASN A 69 8.27 -1.96 21.00
C ASN A 69 7.92 -2.33 22.46
N ALA A 70 7.89 -1.36 23.37
CA ALA A 70 7.47 -1.55 24.75
C ALA A 70 6.07 -0.98 24.96
N ILE A 71 5.25 -1.71 25.73
CA ILE A 71 3.92 -1.26 26.14
C ILE A 71 4.05 0.04 26.93
N THR A 72 3.47 1.11 26.39
CA THR A 72 3.56 2.46 26.91
C THR A 72 2.16 2.96 27.26
N PRO A 73 1.87 3.33 28.52
CA PRO A 73 0.59 3.91 28.90
C PRO A 73 0.32 5.22 28.16
N VAL A 74 -0.93 5.47 27.77
CA VAL A 74 -1.38 6.75 27.19
C VAL A 74 -1.92 7.62 28.32
N PRO A 75 -1.18 8.63 28.83
CA PRO A 75 -1.53 9.30 30.10
C PRO A 75 -2.87 10.05 30.04
N GLU A 76 -3.24 10.55 28.86
CA GLU A 76 -4.48 11.29 28.66
C GLU A 76 -5.74 10.40 28.68
N VAL A 77 -5.57 9.08 28.58
CA VAL A 77 -6.65 8.09 28.52
C VAL A 77 -6.36 6.95 29.50
N PRO A 78 -6.70 7.09 30.79
CA PRO A 78 -6.45 6.06 31.80
C PRO A 78 -7.09 4.72 31.42
N GLY A 79 -6.30 3.65 31.40
CA GLY A 79 -6.73 2.31 30.95
C GLY A 79 -6.29 1.95 29.53
N LEU A 80 -5.78 2.92 28.76
CA LEU A 80 -5.20 2.71 27.44
C LEU A 80 -3.68 2.62 27.51
N SER A 81 -3.12 1.59 26.87
CA SER A 81 -1.70 1.48 26.56
C SER A 81 -1.50 1.28 25.07
N ALA A 82 -0.33 1.64 24.55
CA ALA A 82 0.01 1.52 23.15
C ALA A 82 1.40 0.92 22.94
N MET A 83 1.60 0.28 21.79
CA MET A 83 2.86 -0.31 21.37
C MET A 83 2.98 -0.25 19.85
N GLU A 84 4.19 -0.06 19.33
CA GLU A 84 4.50 -0.06 17.90
C GLU A 84 5.53 -1.15 17.60
N ILE A 85 5.19 -2.08 16.71
CA ILE A 85 6.11 -3.09 16.19
C ILE A 85 6.84 -2.45 15.01
N ASN A 86 8.11 -2.10 15.21
CA ASN A 86 8.96 -1.60 14.14
C ASN A 86 9.47 -2.79 13.28
N PRO A 87 9.12 -2.86 11.98
CA PRO A 87 9.51 -3.98 11.12
C PRO A 87 11.03 -4.12 10.96
N GLU A 88 11.77 -3.02 10.81
CA GLU A 88 13.23 -3.06 10.66
C GLU A 88 13.91 -3.59 11.92
N GLN A 89 13.41 -3.17 13.10
CA GLN A 89 13.90 -3.69 14.37
C GLN A 89 13.56 -5.18 14.53
N ALA A 90 12.35 -5.60 14.14
CA ALA A 90 11.96 -7.00 14.14
C ALA A 90 12.87 -7.83 13.22
N THR A 91 13.15 -7.35 12.01
CA THR A 91 14.09 -7.98 11.07
C THR A 91 15.49 -8.06 11.64
N ALA A 92 16.00 -6.99 12.25
CA ALA A 92 17.33 -6.97 12.85
C ALA A 92 17.45 -8.00 13.99
N LEU A 93 16.45 -8.07 14.86
CA LEU A 93 16.39 -9.06 15.94
C LEU A 93 16.27 -10.49 15.41
N TYR A 94 15.44 -10.70 14.39
CA TYR A 94 15.28 -11.98 13.72
C TYR A 94 16.59 -12.46 13.07
N ARG A 95 17.26 -11.57 12.32
CA ARG A 95 18.56 -11.82 11.71
C ARG A 95 19.60 -12.16 12.76
N GLU A 96 19.69 -11.38 13.84
CA GLU A 96 20.67 -11.62 14.90
C GLU A 96 20.43 -12.96 15.61
N ARG A 97 19.17 -13.40 15.77
CA ARG A 97 18.85 -14.73 16.33
C ARG A 97 19.39 -15.89 15.46
N ILE A 98 19.44 -15.72 14.14
CA ILE A 98 19.93 -16.74 13.20
C ILE A 98 21.44 -16.64 13.02
N VAL A 99 21.95 -15.42 12.86
CA VAL A 99 23.35 -15.17 12.50
C VAL A 99 24.27 -15.16 13.72
N GLY A 100 23.80 -14.67 14.87
CA GLY A 100 24.59 -14.60 16.11
C GLY A 100 25.24 -15.93 16.50
N PRO A 101 24.51 -17.07 16.49
CA PRO A 101 25.08 -18.39 16.80
C PRO A 101 26.16 -18.90 15.84
N VAL A 102 26.13 -18.47 14.56
CA VAL A 102 27.10 -18.92 13.54
C VAL A 102 28.27 -17.95 13.35
N ARG A 103 28.15 -16.72 13.90
CA ARG A 103 29.20 -15.70 13.86
C ARG A 103 30.43 -16.19 14.63
N GLY A 104 31.56 -16.29 13.95
CA GLY A 104 32.81 -16.83 14.51
C GLY A 104 32.94 -18.36 14.46
N VAL A 105 31.91 -19.07 13.96
CA VAL A 105 31.95 -20.52 13.68
C VAL A 105 32.14 -20.76 12.18
N LEU A 106 31.38 -20.04 11.35
CA LEU A 106 31.48 -20.09 9.89
C LEU A 106 32.45 -19.02 9.34
N PRO A 107 33.02 -19.22 8.14
CA PRO A 107 33.79 -18.20 7.44
C PRO A 107 32.98 -16.90 7.25
N GLU A 108 33.65 -15.74 7.35
CA GLU A 108 32.98 -14.43 7.24
C GLU A 108 32.20 -14.26 5.92
N ALA A 109 32.70 -14.82 4.82
CA ALA A 109 32.02 -14.77 3.53
C ALA A 109 30.70 -15.56 3.50
N GLU A 110 30.60 -16.66 4.24
CA GLU A 110 29.36 -17.45 4.37
C GLU A 110 28.37 -16.74 5.29
N VAL A 111 28.85 -16.14 6.38
CA VAL A 111 28.02 -15.34 7.28
C VAL A 111 27.42 -14.13 6.54
N ALA A 112 28.23 -13.44 5.74
CA ALA A 112 27.77 -12.31 4.92
C ALA A 112 26.69 -12.73 3.91
N LEU A 113 26.82 -13.93 3.31
CA LEU A 113 25.81 -14.46 2.39
C LEU A 113 24.48 -14.74 3.12
N ILE A 114 24.52 -15.31 4.32
CA ILE A 114 23.33 -15.56 5.15
C ILE A 114 22.68 -14.23 5.57
N GLU A 115 23.48 -13.25 6.00
CA GLU A 115 22.99 -11.91 6.34
C GLU A 115 22.30 -11.22 5.15
N GLU A 116 22.83 -11.38 3.94
CA GLU A 116 22.22 -10.84 2.72
C GLU A 116 20.90 -11.54 2.37
N GLN A 117 20.82 -12.87 2.50
CA GLN A 117 19.58 -13.63 2.28
C GLN A 117 18.46 -13.25 3.27
N LEU A 118 18.82 -12.81 4.48
CA LEU A 118 17.88 -12.38 5.51
C LEU A 118 17.54 -10.87 5.44
N ALA A 119 18.07 -10.12 4.47
CA ALA A 119 17.84 -8.68 4.36
C ALA A 119 16.64 -8.29 3.47
N GLY A 120 16.00 -9.26 2.80
CA GLY A 120 14.88 -9.02 1.89
C GLY A 120 13.54 -8.72 2.59
N ALA A 121 12.60 -8.11 1.85
CA ALA A 121 11.29 -7.74 2.39
C ALA A 121 10.47 -8.94 2.91
N CYS A 122 10.64 -10.14 2.33
CA CYS A 122 10.02 -11.38 2.84
C CYS A 122 10.46 -11.68 4.29
N THR A 123 11.72 -11.42 4.64
CA THR A 123 12.20 -11.61 6.02
C THR A 123 11.57 -10.60 6.96
N THR A 124 11.39 -9.36 6.50
CA THR A 124 10.72 -8.30 7.29
C THR A 124 9.25 -8.63 7.55
N GLU A 125 8.54 -9.17 6.57
CA GLU A 125 7.16 -9.64 6.77
C GLU A 125 7.09 -10.78 7.80
N ILE A 126 7.96 -11.78 7.67
CA ILE A 126 8.01 -12.92 8.61
C ILE A 126 8.37 -12.43 10.02
N ALA A 127 9.38 -11.58 10.16
CA ALA A 127 9.83 -11.07 11.45
C ALA A 127 8.74 -10.25 12.16
N SER A 128 8.05 -9.36 11.42
CA SER A 128 6.93 -8.58 11.95
C SER A 128 5.77 -9.48 12.34
N PHE A 129 5.49 -10.53 11.55
CA PHE A 129 4.46 -11.51 11.86
C PHE A 129 4.78 -12.34 13.11
N ASN A 130 6.06 -12.56 13.44
CA ASN A 130 6.46 -13.27 14.66
C ASN A 130 6.12 -12.49 15.93
N GLU A 131 6.43 -11.19 15.94
CA GLU A 131 6.05 -10.29 17.03
C GLU A 131 4.52 -10.22 17.17
N PHE A 132 3.83 -10.17 16.04
CA PHE A 132 2.38 -10.23 15.97
C PHE A 132 1.79 -11.53 16.57
N THR A 133 2.33 -12.68 16.19
CA THR A 133 1.94 -14.02 16.68
C THR A 133 2.17 -14.14 18.19
N ALA A 134 3.27 -13.57 18.69
CA ALA A 134 3.55 -13.54 20.13
C ALA A 134 2.45 -12.79 20.89
N LEU A 135 1.92 -11.67 20.37
CA LEU A 135 0.84 -10.93 21.05
C LEU A 135 -0.48 -11.70 21.12
N LEU A 136 -0.79 -12.53 20.11
CA LEU A 136 -2.01 -13.34 20.10
C LEU A 136 -1.98 -14.51 21.09
N THR A 137 -0.78 -14.92 21.49
CA THR A 137 -0.54 -16.15 22.27
C THR A 137 0.09 -15.89 23.65
N ALA A 138 0.70 -14.73 23.88
CA ALA A 138 1.42 -14.41 25.11
C ALA A 138 0.51 -14.01 26.28
N GLU A 139 0.98 -14.28 27.50
CA GLU A 139 0.31 -13.85 28.72
C GLU A 139 0.25 -12.32 28.88
N VAL A 140 1.19 -11.60 28.27
CA VAL A 140 1.26 -10.13 28.34
C VAL A 140 0.00 -9.48 27.76
N SER A 141 -0.61 -10.07 26.73
CA SER A 141 -1.89 -9.60 26.21
C SER A 141 -3.08 -10.01 27.08
N LEU A 142 -2.92 -10.93 28.05
CA LEU A 142 -3.99 -11.37 28.99
C LEU A 142 -4.32 -10.29 30.03
N GLY A 143 -3.44 -9.31 30.24
CA GLY A 143 -3.67 -8.19 31.14
C GLY A 143 -4.65 -7.13 30.61
N PHE A 144 -5.14 -7.28 29.38
CA PHE A 144 -6.05 -6.33 28.73
C PHE A 144 -7.34 -7.03 28.30
N ASP A 145 -8.46 -6.34 28.48
CA ASP A 145 -9.78 -6.78 28.01
C ASP A 145 -9.84 -6.83 26.49
N HIS A 146 -9.24 -5.81 25.83
CA HIS A 146 -9.13 -5.73 24.38
C HIS A 146 -7.71 -5.40 23.91
N VAL A 147 -7.33 -5.99 22.78
CA VAL A 147 -6.13 -5.67 22.02
C VAL A 147 -6.56 -5.29 20.61
N ILE A 148 -6.24 -4.07 20.19
CA ILE A 148 -6.62 -3.53 18.88
C ILE A 148 -5.37 -3.40 18.02
N PHE A 149 -5.39 -4.04 16.86
CA PHE A 149 -4.36 -3.93 15.84
C PHE A 149 -4.83 -2.99 14.73
N ASP A 150 -4.07 -1.93 14.45
CA ASP A 150 -4.41 -0.96 13.41
C ASP A 150 -4.21 -1.48 11.97
N THR A 151 -3.54 -2.62 11.85
CA THR A 151 -3.27 -3.34 10.60
C THR A 151 -3.43 -4.83 10.84
N ALA A 152 -4.04 -5.53 9.89
CA ALA A 152 -4.14 -6.99 9.90
C ALA A 152 -3.08 -7.61 8.96
N PRO A 153 -2.62 -8.84 9.23
CA PRO A 153 -1.75 -9.55 8.32
C PRO A 153 -2.43 -9.79 6.96
N THR A 154 -1.65 -9.76 5.89
CA THR A 154 -2.16 -9.98 4.53
C THR A 154 -2.48 -11.45 4.27
N GLY A 155 -3.34 -11.72 3.28
CA GLY A 155 -3.61 -13.09 2.84
C GLY A 155 -2.35 -13.83 2.37
N HIS A 156 -1.37 -13.11 1.79
CA HIS A 156 -0.08 -13.67 1.39
C HIS A 156 0.71 -14.18 2.60
N THR A 157 0.88 -13.34 3.63
CA THR A 157 1.62 -13.69 4.85
C THR A 157 0.97 -14.87 5.57
N ILE A 158 -0.37 -14.91 5.65
CA ILE A 158 -1.08 -16.04 6.27
C ILE A 158 -0.89 -17.33 5.45
N ARG A 159 -0.94 -17.27 4.11
CA ARG A 159 -0.75 -18.45 3.24
C ARG A 159 0.66 -19.02 3.33
N LEU A 160 1.69 -18.18 3.39
CA LEU A 160 3.09 -18.61 3.55
C LEU A 160 3.26 -19.49 4.80
N LEU A 161 2.51 -19.21 5.86
CA LEU A 161 2.57 -19.94 7.13
C LEU A 161 1.66 -21.16 7.18
N GLN A 162 0.70 -21.27 6.25
CA GLN A 162 -0.13 -22.46 6.06
C GLN A 162 0.50 -23.48 5.11
N LEU A 163 1.69 -23.21 4.55
CA LEU A 163 2.36 -24.11 3.63
C LEU A 163 2.57 -25.51 4.27
N PRO A 164 2.24 -26.59 3.55
CA PRO A 164 2.27 -27.95 4.08
C PRO A 164 3.70 -28.44 4.38
N ALA A 165 3.80 -29.40 5.32
CA ALA A 165 5.05 -30.02 5.79
C ALA A 165 5.87 -30.76 4.71
N SER A 166 5.36 -30.89 3.47
CA SER A 166 6.09 -31.52 2.37
C SER A 166 7.25 -30.68 1.83
N TRP A 167 7.37 -29.42 2.26
CA TRP A 167 8.46 -28.52 1.84
C TRP A 167 9.75 -28.70 2.66
N THR A 168 9.65 -29.20 3.90
CA THR A 168 10.82 -29.57 4.71
C THR A 168 11.56 -30.75 4.06
N ASP A 169 10.82 -31.75 3.58
CA ASP A 169 11.40 -32.88 2.83
C ASP A 169 12.13 -32.41 1.56
N TYR A 170 11.62 -31.38 0.87
CA TYR A 170 12.23 -30.81 -0.33
C TYR A 170 13.52 -29.99 -0.04
N LEU A 171 13.55 -29.27 1.08
CA LEU A 171 14.72 -28.51 1.54
C LEU A 171 15.81 -29.41 2.14
N ASP A 172 15.43 -30.46 2.87
CA ASP A 172 16.34 -31.47 3.42
C ASP A 172 17.02 -32.31 2.31
N GLU A 173 16.36 -32.47 1.16
CA GLU A 173 16.92 -33.15 -0.01
C GLU A 173 17.87 -32.27 -0.85
N GLY A 174 17.99 -30.97 -0.57
CA GLY A 174 18.95 -30.06 -1.23
C GLY A 174 18.73 -29.85 -2.73
N LYS A 175 17.48 -30.02 -3.22
CA LYS A 175 17.17 -30.07 -4.67
C LYS A 175 16.66 -28.75 -5.28
N GLY A 176 16.56 -27.66 -4.52
CA GLY A 176 16.06 -26.36 -4.99
C GLY A 176 17.07 -25.22 -4.88
N ASP A 177 17.01 -24.27 -5.82
CA ASP A 177 17.82 -23.03 -5.80
C ASP A 177 17.21 -22.06 -4.75
N ALA A 178 17.70 -22.14 -3.51
CA ALA A 178 17.06 -21.56 -2.32
C ALA A 178 17.33 -20.05 -2.11
N SER A 179 17.19 -19.22 -3.16
CA SER A 179 17.52 -17.79 -3.06
C SER A 179 16.60 -16.99 -2.11
N CYS A 180 15.37 -17.44 -1.88
CA CYS A 180 14.37 -16.70 -1.10
C CYS A 180 13.85 -17.45 0.15
N LEU A 181 14.33 -18.67 0.43
CA LEU A 181 13.73 -19.59 1.42
C LEU A 181 14.55 -19.73 2.73
N GLY A 182 15.70 -19.07 2.84
CA GLY A 182 16.52 -19.03 4.06
C GLY A 182 15.76 -18.69 5.36
N PRO A 183 14.77 -17.76 5.35
CA PRO A 183 13.97 -17.45 6.54
C PRO A 183 13.04 -18.59 7.01
N LEU A 184 12.67 -19.54 6.13
CA LEU A 184 11.72 -20.60 6.51
C LEU A 184 12.33 -21.63 7.47
N ALA A 185 13.65 -21.80 7.46
CA ALA A 185 14.35 -22.74 8.35
C ALA A 185 14.18 -22.41 9.85
N GLY A 186 13.87 -21.16 10.19
CA GLY A 186 13.55 -20.74 11.57
C GLY A 186 12.13 -21.05 12.01
N LEU A 187 11.21 -21.32 11.07
CA LEU A 187 9.77 -21.46 11.35
C LEU A 187 9.38 -22.82 11.93
N ASP A 188 10.21 -23.85 11.73
CA ASP A 188 9.88 -25.23 12.07
C ASP A 188 9.68 -25.43 13.60
N ARG A 189 10.43 -24.67 14.42
CA ARG A 189 10.27 -24.68 15.89
C ARG A 189 9.06 -23.87 16.40
N GLN A 190 8.49 -22.98 15.58
CA GLN A 190 7.39 -22.09 15.95
C GLN A 190 6.05 -22.46 15.28
N ARG A 191 6.01 -23.58 14.54
CA ARG A 191 4.83 -24.08 13.81
C ARG A 191 3.55 -24.12 14.64
N THR A 192 3.62 -24.66 15.86
CA THR A 192 2.46 -24.74 16.76
C THR A 192 1.95 -23.35 17.13
N VAL A 193 2.87 -22.41 17.39
CA VAL A 193 2.52 -21.02 17.75
C VAL A 193 1.80 -20.32 16.58
N TYR A 194 2.25 -20.53 15.35
CA TYR A 194 1.58 -19.98 14.17
C TYR A 194 0.21 -20.62 13.93
N ALA A 195 0.12 -21.94 14.05
CA ALA A 195 -1.17 -22.65 13.91
C ALA A 195 -2.18 -22.14 14.95
N ASP A 196 -1.73 -21.94 16.20
CA ASP A 196 -2.54 -21.39 17.28
C ASP A 196 -2.94 -19.93 17.03
N ALA A 197 -2.04 -19.11 16.45
CA ALA A 197 -2.36 -17.73 16.07
C ALA A 197 -3.35 -17.66 14.91
N VAL A 198 -3.20 -18.48 13.88
CA VAL A 198 -4.17 -18.59 12.77
C VAL A 198 -5.52 -19.08 13.30
N ALA A 199 -5.52 -20.06 14.21
CA ALA A 199 -6.75 -20.53 14.86
C ALA A 199 -7.40 -19.44 15.73
N ALA A 200 -6.59 -18.63 16.45
CA ALA A 200 -7.07 -17.49 17.21
C ALA A 200 -7.72 -16.43 16.29
N LEU A 201 -7.10 -16.15 15.14
CA LEU A 201 -7.63 -15.23 14.13
C LEU A 201 -8.96 -15.71 13.54
N ALA A 202 -9.12 -17.03 13.37
CA ALA A 202 -10.35 -17.63 12.83
C ALA A 202 -11.47 -17.78 13.89
N ASP A 203 -11.16 -17.77 15.20
CA ASP A 203 -12.17 -17.88 16.26
C ASP A 203 -12.89 -16.55 16.49
N SER A 204 -14.16 -16.49 16.13
CA SER A 204 -15.03 -15.31 16.23
C SER A 204 -15.32 -14.84 17.64
N ARG A 205 -15.14 -15.70 18.64
CA ARG A 205 -15.25 -15.32 20.06
C ARG A 205 -14.01 -14.59 20.54
N ARG A 206 -12.89 -14.78 19.86
CA ARG A 206 -11.60 -14.17 20.19
C ARG A 206 -11.29 -12.98 19.30
N THR A 207 -11.70 -13.03 18.03
CA THR A 207 -11.22 -12.11 17.00
C THR A 207 -12.36 -11.55 16.15
N ARG A 208 -12.33 -10.25 15.90
CA ARG A 208 -13.17 -9.57 14.89
C ARG A 208 -12.29 -8.81 13.92
N LEU A 209 -12.49 -9.05 12.63
CA LEU A 209 -11.87 -8.26 11.57
C LEU A 209 -12.77 -7.09 11.19
N VAL A 210 -12.19 -5.91 11.09
CA VAL A 210 -12.84 -4.65 10.69
C VAL A 210 -12.21 -4.21 9.37
N LEU A 211 -12.95 -4.41 8.29
CA LEU A 211 -12.62 -3.99 6.95
C LEU A 211 -12.90 -2.49 6.81
N VAL A 212 -11.87 -1.67 6.68
CA VAL A 212 -11.99 -0.22 6.52
C VAL A 212 -11.83 0.15 5.05
N ALA A 213 -12.81 0.85 4.50
CA ALA A 213 -12.79 1.35 3.14
C ALA A 213 -13.33 2.78 3.05
N ARG A 214 -13.18 3.41 1.88
CA ARG A 214 -13.85 4.67 1.50
C ARG A 214 -14.99 4.35 0.54
N ALA A 215 -15.97 5.24 0.41
CA ALA A 215 -17.07 5.13 -0.56
C ALA A 215 -16.62 5.44 -2.01
N GLN A 216 -15.59 4.74 -2.48
CA GLN A 216 -15.01 4.87 -3.82
C GLN A 216 -14.97 3.50 -4.49
N HIS A 217 -15.23 3.40 -5.79
CA HIS A 217 -15.28 2.12 -6.50
C HIS A 217 -13.98 1.32 -6.34
N ALA A 218 -12.82 1.96 -6.52
CA ALA A 218 -11.52 1.31 -6.37
C ALA A 218 -11.26 0.82 -4.93
N ALA A 219 -11.68 1.59 -3.92
CA ALA A 219 -11.52 1.19 -2.52
C ALA A 219 -12.43 0.01 -2.15
N VAL A 220 -13.66 0.00 -2.67
CA VAL A 220 -14.63 -1.09 -2.47
C VAL A 220 -14.19 -2.37 -3.18
N ALA A 221 -13.67 -2.27 -4.41
CA ALA A 221 -13.14 -3.43 -5.13
C ALA A 221 -11.95 -4.07 -4.39
N GLU A 222 -11.06 -3.25 -3.82
CA GLU A 222 -9.92 -3.72 -3.05
C GLU A 222 -10.34 -4.40 -1.74
N ILE A 223 -11.26 -3.79 -1.00
CA ILE A 223 -11.73 -4.39 0.25
C ILE A 223 -12.56 -5.66 -0.01
N GLN A 224 -13.24 -5.76 -1.16
CA GLN A 224 -13.92 -7.00 -1.58
C GLN A 224 -12.92 -8.13 -1.83
N ARG A 225 -11.78 -7.86 -2.49
CA ARG A 225 -10.72 -8.87 -2.64
C ARG A 225 -10.19 -9.34 -1.29
N THR A 226 -9.87 -8.38 -0.42
CA THR A 226 -9.39 -8.66 0.95
C THR A 226 -10.41 -9.51 1.72
N HIS A 227 -11.70 -9.16 1.62
CA HIS A 227 -12.79 -9.94 2.22
C HIS A 227 -12.77 -11.40 1.76
N THR A 228 -12.75 -11.63 0.44
CA THR A 228 -12.75 -12.96 -0.17
C THR A 228 -11.53 -13.77 0.24
N GLU A 229 -10.34 -13.17 0.22
CA GLU A 229 -9.09 -13.84 0.60
C GLU A 229 -9.09 -14.27 2.08
N LEU A 230 -9.46 -13.37 2.98
CA LEU A 230 -9.51 -13.65 4.42
C LEU A 230 -10.62 -14.65 4.75
N ALA A 231 -11.77 -14.58 4.06
CA ALA A 231 -12.86 -15.54 4.22
C ALA A 231 -12.47 -16.96 3.75
N ALA A 232 -11.66 -17.06 2.69
CA ALA A 232 -11.10 -18.33 2.21
C ALA A 232 -10.12 -18.96 3.23
N LEU A 233 -9.45 -18.12 4.03
CA LEU A 233 -8.56 -18.53 5.11
C LEU A 233 -9.29 -18.86 6.42
N GLY A 234 -10.63 -18.75 6.44
CA GLY A 234 -11.47 -19.06 7.60
C GLY A 234 -11.84 -17.86 8.47
N LEU A 235 -11.31 -16.66 8.18
CA LEU A 235 -11.58 -15.44 8.94
C LEU A 235 -12.89 -14.80 8.44
N ARG A 236 -14.02 -15.49 8.65
CA ARG A 236 -15.33 -15.11 8.07
C ARG A 236 -16.11 -14.06 8.87
N HIS A 237 -15.69 -13.78 10.09
CA HIS A 237 -16.38 -12.85 10.99
C HIS A 237 -15.84 -11.43 10.82
N GLN A 238 -16.35 -10.78 9.79
CA GLN A 238 -15.87 -9.48 9.33
C GLN A 238 -16.95 -8.40 9.52
N HIS A 239 -16.54 -7.18 9.83
CA HIS A 239 -17.37 -5.97 9.85
C HIS A 239 -16.84 -4.98 8.83
N LEU A 240 -17.73 -4.28 8.13
CA LEU A 240 -17.35 -3.26 7.15
C LEU A 240 -17.53 -1.87 7.75
N VAL A 241 -16.47 -1.07 7.75
CA VAL A 241 -16.52 0.35 8.09
C VAL A 241 -16.23 1.16 6.83
N ILE A 242 -17.25 1.87 6.35
CA ILE A 242 -17.04 2.86 5.28
C ILE A 242 -16.74 4.20 5.93
N ASN A 243 -15.48 4.58 5.92
CA ASN A 243 -14.98 5.78 6.58
C ASN A 243 -15.15 7.03 5.72
N ALA A 244 -15.27 8.17 6.41
CA ALA A 244 -15.18 9.51 5.89
C ALA A 244 -16.04 9.74 4.63
N VAL A 245 -17.31 9.40 4.76
CA VAL A 245 -18.36 9.67 3.76
C VAL A 245 -18.81 11.11 3.91
N MET A 246 -18.83 11.83 2.80
CA MET A 246 -19.28 13.21 2.70
C MET A 246 -20.72 13.33 3.24
N PRO A 247 -20.94 14.11 4.32
CA PRO A 247 -22.28 14.37 4.80
C PRO A 247 -23.10 15.10 3.73
N ARG A 248 -24.43 15.13 3.91
CA ARG A 248 -25.31 15.83 2.95
C ARG A 248 -24.94 17.32 2.95
N PRO A 249 -24.50 17.89 1.82
CA PRO A 249 -24.08 19.27 1.77
C PRO A 249 -25.27 20.21 1.99
N THR A 250 -25.03 21.30 2.71
CA THR A 250 -26.02 22.37 2.99
C THR A 250 -25.69 23.66 2.24
N SER A 251 -24.50 23.77 1.66
CA SER A 251 -23.95 24.94 0.98
C SER A 251 -24.49 25.18 -0.43
N GLY A 252 -25.01 24.14 -1.09
CA GLY A 252 -25.33 24.16 -2.53
C GLY A 252 -24.10 24.12 -3.44
N ASP A 253 -22.91 23.88 -2.89
CA ASP A 253 -21.67 23.72 -3.65
C ASP A 253 -21.74 22.50 -4.59
N ALA A 254 -21.39 22.72 -5.86
CA ALA A 254 -21.51 21.70 -6.89
C ALA A 254 -20.53 20.53 -6.66
N LEU A 255 -19.30 20.82 -6.20
CA LEU A 255 -18.30 19.79 -5.94
C LEU A 255 -18.72 18.91 -4.75
N ALA A 256 -19.11 19.53 -3.64
CA ALA A 256 -19.62 18.83 -2.46
C ALA A 256 -20.84 17.95 -2.78
N THR A 257 -21.77 18.48 -3.59
CA THR A 257 -22.94 17.74 -4.05
C THR A 257 -22.54 16.53 -4.90
N ALA A 258 -21.65 16.72 -5.88
CA ALA A 258 -21.18 15.64 -6.74
C ALA A 258 -20.44 14.55 -5.94
N VAL A 259 -19.56 14.93 -5.00
CA VAL A 259 -18.85 13.98 -4.12
C VAL A 259 -19.85 13.18 -3.28
N HIS A 260 -20.81 13.85 -2.64
CA HIS A 260 -21.86 13.19 -1.84
C HIS A 260 -22.69 12.21 -2.67
N GLU A 261 -23.15 12.61 -3.86
CA GLU A 261 -23.95 11.75 -4.74
C GLU A 261 -23.15 10.55 -5.25
N ARG A 262 -21.89 10.75 -5.63
CA ARG A 262 -20.97 9.68 -6.07
C ARG A 262 -20.77 8.65 -4.97
N GLU A 263 -20.47 9.08 -3.75
CA GLU A 263 -20.26 8.18 -2.62
C GLU A 263 -21.54 7.42 -2.26
N ARG A 264 -22.71 8.08 -2.34
CA ARG A 264 -24.00 7.40 -2.15
C ARG A 264 -24.30 6.36 -3.23
N ALA A 265 -23.94 6.63 -4.47
CA ALA A 265 -24.09 5.67 -5.56
C ALA A 265 -23.24 4.42 -5.31
N VAL A 266 -21.99 4.58 -4.86
CA VAL A 266 -21.11 3.47 -4.46
C VAL A 266 -21.72 2.67 -3.30
N LEU A 267 -22.20 3.36 -2.25
CA LEU A 267 -22.84 2.71 -1.09
C LEU A 267 -24.12 1.94 -1.45
N ALA A 268 -24.89 2.42 -2.44
CA ALA A 268 -26.09 1.76 -2.94
C ALA A 268 -25.79 0.55 -3.83
N THR A 269 -24.59 0.49 -4.40
CA THR A 269 -24.16 -0.55 -5.36
C THR A 269 -23.02 -1.41 -4.82
N LEU A 270 -22.90 -1.52 -3.49
CA LEU A 270 -21.91 -2.40 -2.87
C LEU A 270 -22.04 -3.84 -3.41
N PRO A 271 -20.92 -4.52 -3.67
CA PRO A 271 -20.92 -5.91 -4.08
C PRO A 271 -21.71 -6.79 -3.10
N PRO A 272 -22.43 -7.83 -3.57
CA PRO A 272 -23.25 -8.68 -2.70
C PRO A 272 -22.52 -9.24 -1.48
N ASP A 273 -21.26 -9.66 -1.66
CA ASP A 273 -20.43 -10.24 -0.60
C ASP A 273 -20.12 -9.24 0.52
N LEU A 274 -20.03 -7.95 0.19
CA LEU A 274 -19.83 -6.88 1.17
C LEU A 274 -21.16 -6.36 1.74
N ALA A 275 -22.23 -6.39 0.95
CA ALA A 275 -23.54 -5.89 1.35
C ALA A 275 -24.19 -6.71 2.48
N VAL A 276 -23.80 -7.98 2.64
CA VAL A 276 -24.27 -8.86 3.72
C VAL A 276 -23.53 -8.66 5.05
N LEU A 277 -22.40 -7.94 5.04
CA LEU A 277 -21.62 -7.70 6.26
C LEU A 277 -22.32 -6.66 7.15
N PRO A 278 -22.23 -6.81 8.49
CA PRO A 278 -22.55 -5.71 9.40
C PRO A 278 -21.71 -4.49 9.02
N ARG A 279 -22.35 -3.31 8.98
CA ARG A 279 -21.75 -2.11 8.40
C ARG A 279 -21.99 -0.87 9.23
N ASP A 280 -20.91 -0.15 9.49
CA ASP A 280 -20.92 1.23 9.99
C ASP A 280 -20.48 2.20 8.88
N VAL A 281 -21.08 3.40 8.85
CA VAL A 281 -20.70 4.48 7.92
C VAL A 281 -20.32 5.69 8.76
N LEU A 282 -19.06 6.11 8.66
CA LEU A 282 -18.54 7.26 9.40
C LEU A 282 -18.51 8.49 8.50
N ALA A 283 -18.96 9.62 9.01
CA ALA A 283 -18.96 10.89 8.28
C ALA A 283 -17.53 11.44 8.11
N LEU A 284 -17.29 12.19 7.03
CA LEU A 284 -16.07 12.97 6.85
C LEU A 284 -16.01 14.07 7.90
N LYS A 285 -14.98 14.05 8.76
CA LYS A 285 -14.71 15.08 9.75
C LYS A 285 -13.83 16.19 9.18
N ALA A 286 -14.03 17.41 9.67
CA ALA A 286 -13.33 18.60 9.16
C ALA A 286 -11.86 18.65 9.56
N GLU A 287 -11.54 18.21 10.78
CA GLU A 287 -10.17 18.17 11.28
C GLU A 287 -9.50 16.83 10.98
N ASN A 288 -8.17 16.83 10.97
CA ASN A 288 -7.40 15.58 10.96
C ASN A 288 -7.44 14.94 12.34
N MET A 289 -7.35 13.62 12.38
CA MET A 289 -7.52 12.81 13.59
C MET A 289 -6.22 12.78 14.41
N VAL A 290 -5.77 13.95 14.84
CA VAL A 290 -4.57 14.17 15.65
C VAL A 290 -4.97 14.80 16.96
N GLY A 291 -4.53 14.22 18.08
CA GLY A 291 -4.94 14.60 19.42
C GLY A 291 -6.25 13.93 19.87
N LEU A 292 -6.53 14.05 21.16
CA LEU A 292 -7.62 13.31 21.81
C LEU A 292 -9.02 13.74 21.34
N LEU A 293 -9.25 15.05 21.16
CA LEU A 293 -10.60 15.57 20.89
C LEU A 293 -11.16 15.11 19.53
N PRO A 294 -10.42 15.23 18.40
CA PRO A 294 -10.93 14.74 17.11
C PRO A 294 -11.19 13.23 17.08
N LEU A 295 -10.39 12.43 17.80
CA LEU A 295 -10.59 10.98 17.90
C LEU A 295 -11.87 10.61 18.64
N VAL A 296 -12.19 11.37 19.68
CA VAL A 296 -13.40 11.19 20.47
C VAL A 296 -14.64 11.51 19.64
N GLU A 297 -14.56 12.57 18.84
CA GLU A 297 -15.67 13.04 18.00
C GLU A 297 -15.86 12.20 16.73
N LEU A 298 -14.93 11.29 16.41
CA LEU A 298 -14.98 10.47 15.19
C LEU A 298 -16.27 9.64 15.10
N PHE A 299 -16.75 9.10 16.22
CA PHE A 299 -17.98 8.30 16.28
C PHE A 299 -19.23 9.10 16.67
N GLU A 300 -19.07 10.38 17.01
CA GLU A 300 -20.21 11.23 17.30
C GLU A 300 -20.92 11.58 15.98
N PRO A 301 -22.27 11.52 15.96
CA PRO A 301 -23.03 12.06 14.83
C PRO A 301 -22.63 13.52 14.64
N ASP A 302 -22.49 13.96 13.38
CA ASP A 302 -21.96 15.28 13.09
C ASP A 302 -22.67 16.35 13.92
N PRO A 303 -21.94 17.09 14.77
CA PRO A 303 -22.51 18.28 15.32
C PRO A 303 -22.85 19.17 14.12
N GLN A 304 -23.95 19.92 14.20
CA GLN A 304 -24.14 21.07 13.31
C GLN A 304 -23.08 22.11 13.68
N VAL A 305 -21.82 21.84 13.33
CA VAL A 305 -20.70 22.71 13.60
C VAL A 305 -20.77 23.82 12.57
N ASP A 306 -20.78 25.04 13.08
CA ASP A 306 -20.49 26.23 12.28
C ASP A 306 -19.01 26.11 11.85
N PHE A 307 -18.77 25.49 10.71
CA PHE A 307 -17.41 25.30 10.19
C PHE A 307 -16.76 26.67 10.00
N ARG A 308 -15.63 26.90 10.66
CA ARG A 308 -14.91 28.15 10.49
C ARG A 308 -14.21 28.13 9.14
N VAL A 309 -14.58 29.06 8.26
CA VAL A 309 -13.81 29.32 7.04
C VAL A 309 -12.43 29.83 7.46
N PRO A 310 -11.36 29.08 7.17
CA PRO A 310 -10.00 29.51 7.50
C PRO A 310 -9.66 30.79 6.71
N ALA A 311 -8.77 31.63 7.26
CA ALA A 311 -8.21 32.73 6.46
C ALA A 311 -7.48 32.16 5.23
N ALA A 312 -7.64 32.80 4.08
CA ALA A 312 -7.13 32.30 2.80
C ALA A 312 -5.62 32.01 2.88
N ALA A 313 -5.24 30.73 2.88
CA ALA A 313 -3.87 30.32 2.72
C ALA A 313 -3.48 30.52 1.25
N THR A 314 -2.40 31.27 0.99
CA THR A 314 -1.90 31.44 -0.37
C THR A 314 -1.03 30.24 -0.70
N LEU A 315 -1.52 29.34 -1.55
CA LEU A 315 -0.72 28.25 -2.09
C LEU A 315 0.13 28.77 -3.26
N THR A 316 1.45 28.68 -3.13
CA THR A 316 2.36 28.88 -4.27
C THR A 316 2.34 27.61 -5.11
N VAL A 317 1.43 27.55 -6.09
CA VAL A 317 1.26 26.33 -6.89
C VAL A 317 2.41 26.20 -7.90
N GLY A 318 2.99 25.00 -7.95
CA GLY A 318 3.91 24.55 -8.99
C GLY A 318 3.28 24.32 -10.36
N ALA A 319 4.04 23.58 -11.17
CA ALA A 319 3.65 23.09 -12.49
C ALA A 319 2.30 22.34 -12.42
N SER A 320 1.54 22.35 -13.51
CA SER A 320 0.38 21.48 -13.68
C SER A 320 0.81 20.09 -14.19
N LEU A 321 -0.11 19.12 -14.15
CA LEU A 321 0.13 17.83 -14.83
C LEU A 321 0.38 18.02 -16.33
N ALA A 322 -0.24 19.05 -16.94
CA ALA A 322 -0.02 19.43 -18.33
C ALA A 322 1.43 19.83 -18.60
N ASP A 323 2.03 20.62 -17.71
CA ASP A 323 3.41 21.09 -17.84
C ASP A 323 4.41 19.92 -17.74
N LEU A 324 4.16 18.97 -16.83
CA LEU A 324 4.96 17.74 -16.76
C LEU A 324 4.87 16.93 -18.06
N VAL A 325 3.68 16.82 -18.66
CA VAL A 325 3.50 16.11 -19.94
C VAL A 325 4.17 16.86 -21.10
N ASP A 326 4.20 18.19 -21.09
CA ASP A 326 4.94 19.02 -22.05
C ASP A 326 6.44 18.73 -21.99
N GLU A 327 7.04 18.67 -20.80
CA GLU A 327 8.44 18.27 -20.62
C GLU A 327 8.70 16.82 -21.07
N LEU A 328 7.82 15.88 -20.73
CA LEU A 328 7.95 14.48 -21.14
C LEU A 328 7.91 14.33 -22.66
N THR A 329 7.02 15.06 -23.32
CA THR A 329 6.86 15.04 -24.79
C THR A 329 8.16 15.42 -25.50
N ALA A 330 8.93 16.36 -24.94
CA ALA A 330 10.18 16.83 -25.52
C ALA A 330 11.27 15.75 -25.63
N THR A 331 11.19 14.68 -24.84
CA THR A 331 12.14 13.54 -24.89
C THR A 331 11.88 12.59 -26.08
N GLY A 332 10.67 12.59 -26.63
CA GLY A 332 10.25 11.78 -27.78
C GLY A 332 10.06 10.27 -27.52
N HIS A 333 10.75 9.69 -26.55
CA HIS A 333 10.64 8.30 -26.12
C HIS A 333 11.24 8.12 -24.73
N GLY A 334 10.95 7.00 -24.08
CA GLY A 334 11.49 6.68 -22.77
C GLY A 334 10.54 5.87 -21.91
N LEU A 335 10.96 5.65 -20.67
CA LEU A 335 10.20 4.95 -19.65
C LEU A 335 9.62 5.96 -18.65
N ILE A 336 8.34 5.83 -18.35
CA ILE A 336 7.63 6.64 -17.36
C ILE A 336 7.02 5.66 -16.35
N MET A 337 7.32 5.85 -15.07
CA MET A 337 6.81 4.98 -14.01
C MET A 337 6.04 5.82 -12.99
N THR A 338 4.76 5.52 -12.76
CA THR A 338 4.02 6.13 -11.66
C THR A 338 4.13 5.24 -10.43
N MET A 339 4.65 5.79 -9.33
CA MET A 339 4.94 5.06 -8.09
C MET A 339 4.30 5.75 -6.89
N GLY A 340 4.04 5.01 -5.81
CA GLY A 340 3.26 5.50 -4.67
C GLY A 340 2.37 4.42 -4.06
N LYS A 341 1.76 4.71 -2.91
CA LYS A 341 0.96 3.72 -2.18
C LYS A 341 -0.34 3.37 -2.89
N GLY A 342 -1.00 2.29 -2.44
CA GLY A 342 -2.27 1.85 -3.01
C GLY A 342 -3.34 2.92 -2.86
N GLY A 343 -4.06 3.26 -3.94
CA GLY A 343 -5.20 4.18 -3.88
C GLY A 343 -4.91 5.68 -3.99
N VAL A 344 -3.64 6.10 -4.12
CA VAL A 344 -3.26 7.52 -4.36
C VAL A 344 -3.59 8.02 -5.78
N GLY A 345 -3.95 7.11 -6.69
CA GLY A 345 -4.34 7.44 -8.07
C GLY A 345 -3.25 7.22 -9.14
N LYS A 346 -2.24 6.38 -8.88
CA LYS A 346 -1.18 6.02 -9.84
C LYS A 346 -1.71 5.63 -11.23
N THR A 347 -2.70 4.75 -11.26
CA THR A 347 -3.35 4.25 -12.48
C THR A 347 -4.00 5.37 -13.27
N THR A 348 -4.70 6.29 -12.58
CA THR A 348 -5.33 7.46 -13.19
C THR A 348 -4.28 8.41 -13.78
N ILE A 349 -3.23 8.72 -13.03
CA ILE A 349 -2.15 9.60 -13.51
C ILE A 349 -1.39 8.96 -14.68
N ALA A 350 -1.09 7.67 -14.62
CA ALA A 350 -0.45 6.93 -15.70
C ALA A 350 -1.32 6.93 -16.97
N ALA A 351 -2.62 6.65 -16.83
CA ALA A 351 -3.55 6.68 -17.94
C ALA A 351 -3.69 8.08 -18.56
N ALA A 352 -3.79 9.13 -17.73
CA ALA A 352 -3.86 10.51 -18.19
C ALA A 352 -2.61 10.92 -18.98
N ILE A 353 -1.41 10.61 -18.47
CA ILE A 353 -0.14 10.85 -19.19
C ILE A 353 -0.10 10.07 -20.50
N ALA A 354 -0.47 8.78 -20.48
CA ALA A 354 -0.44 7.93 -21.67
C ALA A 354 -1.40 8.41 -22.76
N VAL A 355 -2.62 8.82 -22.39
CA VAL A 355 -3.61 9.40 -23.31
C VAL A 355 -3.06 10.71 -23.90
N ALA A 356 -2.54 11.60 -23.07
CA ALA A 356 -2.03 12.90 -23.52
C ALA A 356 -0.82 12.77 -24.47
N LEU A 357 0.08 11.81 -24.23
CA LEU A 357 1.21 11.53 -25.13
C LEU A 357 0.71 10.93 -26.47
N ALA A 358 -0.24 10.00 -26.41
CA ALA A 358 -0.79 9.36 -27.61
C ALA A 358 -1.54 10.36 -28.53
N GLU A 359 -2.28 11.29 -27.93
CA GLU A 359 -2.98 12.37 -28.65
C GLU A 359 -2.04 13.37 -29.32
N ARG A 360 -0.82 13.51 -28.80
CA ARG A 360 0.27 14.27 -29.46
C ARG A 360 0.90 13.51 -30.62
N GLY A 361 0.37 12.35 -30.98
CA GLY A 361 0.83 11.52 -32.11
C GLY A 361 2.01 10.62 -31.78
N LEU A 362 2.39 10.50 -30.51
CA LEU A 362 3.52 9.66 -30.09
C LEU A 362 3.07 8.21 -29.90
N PRO A 363 3.92 7.22 -30.22
CA PRO A 363 3.62 5.83 -29.90
C PRO A 363 3.76 5.62 -28.39
N VAL A 364 2.71 5.08 -27.76
CA VAL A 364 2.65 4.85 -26.32
C VAL A 364 2.26 3.40 -26.02
N HIS A 365 2.93 2.80 -25.06
CA HIS A 365 2.55 1.54 -24.45
C HIS A 365 2.28 1.76 -22.96
N LEU A 366 1.01 1.71 -22.57
CA LEU A 366 0.60 1.71 -21.17
C LEU A 366 0.52 0.27 -20.68
N THR A 367 1.18 -0.04 -19.57
CA THR A 367 1.06 -1.33 -18.90
C THR A 367 0.81 -1.14 -17.42
N THR A 368 0.19 -2.12 -16.77
CA THR A 368 0.09 -2.19 -15.31
C THR A 368 0.71 -3.48 -14.80
N THR A 369 1.39 -3.37 -13.66
CA THR A 369 1.87 -4.49 -12.84
C THR A 369 0.92 -4.79 -11.67
N ASP A 370 -0.11 -3.96 -11.49
CA ASP A 370 -1.09 -4.14 -10.43
C ASP A 370 -2.20 -5.10 -10.91
N PRO A 371 -2.35 -6.29 -10.28
CA PRO A 371 -3.41 -7.24 -10.63
C PRO A 371 -4.81 -6.64 -10.42
N ALA A 372 -4.95 -5.67 -9.53
CA ALA A 372 -6.18 -4.94 -9.24
C ALA A 372 -6.47 -3.79 -10.22
N ALA A 373 -5.50 -3.29 -10.96
CA ALA A 373 -5.68 -2.10 -11.79
C ALA A 373 -6.48 -2.40 -13.06
N HIS A 374 -7.74 -1.97 -13.10
CA HIS A 374 -8.58 -2.11 -14.29
C HIS A 374 -8.33 -0.96 -15.28
N LEU A 375 -7.15 -0.93 -15.92
CA LEU A 375 -6.81 0.07 -16.96
C LEU A 375 -7.87 0.18 -18.05
N GLY A 376 -8.51 -0.94 -18.43
CA GLY A 376 -9.61 -0.95 -19.39
C GLY A 376 -10.87 -0.23 -18.90
N GLN A 377 -11.17 -0.29 -17.60
CA GLN A 377 -12.27 0.49 -17.01
C GLN A 377 -11.89 1.96 -16.92
N THR A 378 -10.67 2.29 -16.48
CA THR A 378 -10.21 3.69 -16.38
C THR A 378 -10.18 4.40 -17.73
N LEU A 379 -9.75 3.73 -18.81
CA LEU A 379 -9.74 4.31 -20.16
C LEU A 379 -11.10 4.30 -20.85
N ALA A 380 -11.93 3.29 -20.59
CA ALA A 380 -13.27 3.09 -21.18
C ALA A 380 -13.35 3.38 -22.71
N GLY A 381 -12.33 2.97 -23.47
CA GLY A 381 -12.25 3.25 -24.90
C GLY A 381 -10.90 2.87 -25.51
N SER A 382 -10.71 3.19 -26.79
CA SER A 382 -9.44 3.02 -27.52
C SER A 382 -8.91 4.36 -28.02
N VAL A 383 -7.62 4.60 -27.86
CA VAL A 383 -6.93 5.79 -28.37
C VAL A 383 -5.95 5.36 -29.47
N SER A 384 -5.89 6.09 -30.58
CA SER A 384 -4.89 5.84 -31.61
C SER A 384 -3.48 6.02 -31.04
N ASN A 385 -2.54 5.20 -31.47
CA ASN A 385 -1.15 5.19 -30.97
C ASN A 385 -0.96 4.77 -29.51
N LEU A 386 -2.01 4.34 -28.80
CA LEU A 386 -1.94 3.79 -27.45
C LEU A 386 -2.18 2.29 -27.44
N VAL A 387 -1.17 1.52 -27.03
CA VAL A 387 -1.30 0.09 -26.73
C VAL A 387 -1.45 -0.05 -25.22
N VAL A 388 -2.43 -0.84 -24.78
CA VAL A 388 -2.65 -1.13 -23.36
C VAL A 388 -2.43 -2.61 -23.12
N THR A 389 -1.54 -2.96 -22.20
CA THR A 389 -1.32 -4.34 -21.76
C THR A 389 -1.36 -4.44 -20.24
N ARG A 390 -1.26 -5.67 -19.74
CA ARG A 390 -1.12 -5.97 -18.33
C ARG A 390 -0.04 -7.04 -18.19
N ILE A 391 0.80 -6.90 -17.18
CA ILE A 391 1.69 -7.95 -16.70
C ILE A 391 0.91 -8.69 -15.61
N ASP A 392 0.29 -9.81 -15.98
CA ASP A 392 -0.48 -10.64 -15.05
C ASP A 392 0.44 -11.74 -14.49
N PRO A 393 0.71 -11.77 -13.17
CA PRO A 393 1.64 -12.73 -12.59
C PRO A 393 1.32 -14.18 -12.91
N ALA A 394 0.05 -14.59 -12.85
CA ALA A 394 -0.34 -15.96 -13.13
C ALA A 394 -0.14 -16.32 -14.60
N MET A 395 -0.51 -15.41 -15.51
CA MET A 395 -0.32 -15.63 -16.96
C MET A 395 1.17 -15.65 -17.34
N GLU A 396 1.98 -14.74 -16.79
CA GLU A 396 3.41 -14.69 -17.08
C GLU A 396 4.15 -15.90 -16.48
N THR A 397 3.77 -16.33 -15.27
CA THR A 397 4.30 -17.55 -14.64
C THR A 397 4.04 -18.76 -15.50
N GLU A 398 2.81 -18.95 -15.99
CA GLU A 398 2.50 -20.10 -16.83
C GLU A 398 3.22 -20.04 -18.18
N ARG A 399 3.35 -18.84 -18.79
CA ARG A 399 4.18 -18.65 -20.00
C ARG A 399 5.64 -19.03 -19.77
N TYR A 400 6.20 -18.59 -18.64
CA TYR A 400 7.57 -18.93 -18.25
C TYR A 400 7.73 -20.43 -18.03
N ARG A 401 6.81 -21.06 -17.27
CA ARG A 401 6.75 -22.50 -17.06
C ARG A 401 6.79 -23.28 -18.36
N GLN A 402 5.91 -22.93 -19.30
CA GLN A 402 5.83 -23.58 -20.61
C GLN A 402 7.13 -23.42 -21.40
N SER A 403 7.74 -22.23 -21.37
CA SER A 403 9.02 -21.96 -22.02
C SER A 403 10.16 -22.79 -21.44
N VAL A 404 10.27 -22.90 -20.11
CA VAL A 404 11.30 -23.69 -19.44
C VAL A 404 11.07 -25.18 -19.68
N LEU A 405 9.83 -25.67 -19.59
CA LEU A 405 9.49 -27.06 -19.86
C LEU A 405 9.76 -27.46 -21.32
N ALA A 406 9.55 -26.54 -22.27
CA ALA A 406 9.88 -26.78 -23.67
C ALA A 406 11.40 -26.85 -23.91
N ARG A 407 12.21 -26.02 -23.22
CA ARG A 407 13.67 -25.96 -23.41
C ARG A 407 14.44 -27.01 -22.62
N ARG A 408 14.14 -27.15 -21.33
CA ARG A 408 14.86 -28.04 -20.39
C ARG A 408 14.14 -29.37 -20.18
N GLY A 409 12.80 -29.37 -20.24
CA GLY A 409 12.00 -30.58 -20.07
C GLY A 409 12.01 -31.54 -21.27
N ALA A 410 12.54 -31.12 -22.42
CA ALA A 410 12.64 -31.97 -23.62
C ALA A 410 13.76 -33.03 -23.51
N THR A 411 14.77 -32.79 -22.67
CA THR A 411 15.93 -33.67 -22.48
C THR A 411 15.86 -34.52 -21.21
N LEU A 412 14.79 -34.38 -20.42
CA LEU A 412 14.60 -35.07 -19.15
C LEU A 412 13.70 -36.31 -19.32
N ASP A 413 13.93 -37.32 -18.48
CA ASP A 413 13.03 -38.47 -18.35
C ASP A 413 11.74 -38.07 -17.59
N ALA A 414 10.78 -38.99 -17.49
CA ALA A 414 9.49 -38.68 -16.87
C ALA A 414 9.60 -38.23 -15.41
N ALA A 415 10.57 -38.78 -14.66
CA ALA A 415 10.82 -38.41 -13.27
C ALA A 415 11.48 -37.04 -13.16
N GLY A 416 12.51 -36.76 -13.98
CA GLY A 416 13.17 -35.46 -14.03
C GLY A 416 12.24 -34.34 -14.52
N ARG A 417 11.34 -34.65 -15.46
CA ARG A 417 10.31 -33.70 -15.89
C ARG A 417 9.31 -33.39 -14.78
N ALA A 418 8.87 -34.39 -14.02
CA ALA A 418 7.99 -34.18 -12.87
C ALA A 418 8.66 -33.34 -11.78
N GLY A 419 9.95 -33.58 -11.50
CA GLY A 419 10.73 -32.77 -10.56
C GLY A 419 10.88 -31.31 -11.02
N LEU A 420 11.13 -31.07 -12.30
CA LEU A 420 11.19 -29.73 -12.88
C LEU A 420 9.82 -29.02 -12.85
N GLU A 421 8.73 -29.75 -13.08
CA GLU A 421 7.37 -29.19 -13.00
C GLU A 421 7.01 -28.75 -11.57
N GLU A 422 7.51 -29.46 -10.56
CA GLU A 422 7.33 -29.12 -9.16
C GLU A 422 8.19 -27.92 -8.73
N ASP A 423 9.47 -27.88 -9.14
CA ASP A 423 10.34 -26.72 -8.92
C ASP A 423 9.74 -25.42 -9.51
N LEU A 424 9.18 -25.52 -10.71
CA LEU A 424 8.50 -24.43 -11.39
C LEU A 424 7.13 -24.04 -10.78
N ARG A 425 6.67 -24.70 -9.71
CA ARG A 425 5.53 -24.25 -8.87
C ARG A 425 5.98 -23.41 -7.68
N SER A 426 7.29 -23.22 -7.50
CA SER A 426 7.84 -22.37 -6.44
C SER A 426 7.41 -20.90 -6.62
N PRO A 427 7.11 -20.18 -5.52
CA PRO A 427 6.86 -18.74 -5.55
C PRO A 427 7.96 -17.93 -6.26
N CYS A 428 9.21 -18.37 -6.18
CA CYS A 428 10.34 -17.73 -6.89
C CYS A 428 10.17 -17.75 -8.42
N THR A 429 9.43 -18.72 -8.97
CA THR A 429 9.17 -18.82 -10.41
C THR A 429 8.29 -17.68 -10.88
N GLU A 430 7.31 -17.27 -10.08
CA GLU A 430 6.45 -16.13 -10.38
C GLU A 430 7.25 -14.84 -10.43
N GLU A 431 8.12 -14.60 -9.44
CA GLU A 431 8.99 -13.43 -9.39
C GLU A 431 9.88 -13.31 -10.65
N ILE A 432 10.51 -14.42 -11.05
CA ILE A 432 11.34 -14.48 -12.27
C ILE A 432 10.51 -14.19 -13.52
N ALA A 433 9.33 -14.79 -13.63
CA ALA A 433 8.46 -14.62 -14.79
C ALA A 433 7.98 -13.18 -14.94
N VAL A 434 7.51 -12.59 -13.84
CA VAL A 434 7.08 -11.17 -13.79
C VAL A 434 8.27 -10.26 -14.10
N PHE A 435 9.46 -10.53 -13.55
CA PHE A 435 10.66 -9.77 -13.84
C PHE A 435 11.05 -9.80 -15.33
N GLN A 436 10.94 -10.96 -16.00
CA GLN A 436 11.24 -11.06 -17.44
C GLN A 436 10.24 -10.27 -18.28
N ALA A 437 8.95 -10.35 -17.96
CA ALA A 437 7.91 -9.57 -18.62
C ALA A 437 8.14 -8.07 -18.43
N PHE A 438 8.44 -7.64 -17.20
CA PHE A 438 8.79 -6.26 -16.87
C PHE A 438 10.02 -5.79 -17.66
N SER A 439 11.10 -6.58 -17.67
CA SER A 439 12.34 -6.27 -18.40
C SER A 439 12.11 -6.09 -19.90
N LYS A 440 11.23 -6.91 -20.49
CA LYS A 440 10.86 -6.76 -21.90
C LYS A 440 10.18 -5.42 -22.15
N VAL A 441 9.21 -5.05 -21.31
CA VAL A 441 8.48 -3.78 -21.42
C VAL A 441 9.41 -2.58 -21.23
N VAL A 442 10.29 -2.61 -20.23
CA VAL A 442 11.30 -1.56 -20.01
C VAL A 442 12.17 -1.33 -21.25
N ASN A 443 12.53 -2.39 -21.98
CA ASN A 443 13.35 -2.28 -23.18
C ASN A 443 12.63 -1.66 -24.39
N GLU A 444 11.30 -1.65 -24.42
CA GLU A 444 10.52 -1.04 -25.49
C GLU A 444 10.59 0.49 -25.47
N GLY A 445 10.91 1.08 -24.31
CA GLY A 445 11.11 2.51 -24.11
C GLY A 445 12.17 3.13 -25.05
N ARG A 446 13.03 2.32 -25.68
CA ARG A 446 14.01 2.75 -26.69
C ARG A 446 13.40 3.30 -27.98
N ARG A 447 12.14 2.99 -28.27
CA ARG A 447 11.50 3.31 -29.55
C ARG A 447 10.17 4.03 -29.42
N ARG A 448 9.61 4.03 -28.21
CA ARG A 448 8.29 4.58 -27.90
C ARG A 448 8.23 4.98 -26.44
N PHE A 449 7.19 5.69 -26.04
CA PHE A 449 6.92 5.85 -24.62
C PHE A 449 6.36 4.56 -24.04
N VAL A 450 6.88 4.19 -22.87
CA VAL A 450 6.34 3.11 -22.05
C VAL A 450 5.91 3.73 -20.72
N VAL A 451 4.62 3.68 -20.42
CA VAL A 451 4.06 4.15 -19.15
C VAL A 451 3.72 2.92 -18.31
N ILE A 452 4.36 2.77 -17.15
CA ILE A 452 4.12 1.68 -16.22
C ILE A 452 3.35 2.22 -15.03
N ASP A 453 2.11 1.75 -14.88
CA ASP A 453 1.37 1.82 -13.64
C ASP A 453 1.89 0.74 -12.69
N THR A 454 2.61 1.17 -11.66
CA THR A 454 3.26 0.25 -10.73
C THR A 454 2.29 -0.27 -9.67
N ALA A 455 2.53 -1.49 -9.18
CA ALA A 455 1.87 -2.01 -7.99
C ALA A 455 2.20 -1.13 -6.75
N PRO A 456 1.47 -1.27 -5.62
CA PRO A 456 1.79 -0.56 -4.38
C PRO A 456 3.27 -0.71 -3.97
N THR A 457 3.79 0.30 -3.28
CA THR A 457 5.24 0.48 -3.00
C THR A 457 6.00 -0.77 -2.57
N GLY A 458 5.46 -1.58 -1.64
CA GLY A 458 6.13 -2.81 -1.18
C GLY A 458 6.38 -3.84 -2.29
N HIS A 459 5.39 -4.05 -3.16
CA HIS A 459 5.53 -4.99 -4.29
C HIS A 459 6.47 -4.47 -5.37
N THR A 460 6.46 -3.15 -5.58
CA THR A 460 7.38 -2.53 -6.54
C THR A 460 8.82 -2.57 -6.05
N MET A 461 9.06 -2.42 -4.74
CA MET A 461 10.39 -2.60 -4.16
C MET A 461 10.88 -4.05 -4.26
N LEU A 462 10.02 -5.04 -4.05
CA LEU A 462 10.36 -6.46 -4.30
C LEU A 462 10.81 -6.69 -5.74
N LEU A 463 10.11 -6.12 -6.72
CA LEU A 463 10.51 -6.19 -8.12
C LEU A 463 11.85 -5.50 -8.37
N LEU A 464 12.08 -4.33 -7.78
CA LEU A 464 13.35 -3.60 -7.89
C LEU A 464 14.51 -4.35 -7.22
N ASP A 465 14.28 -4.96 -6.06
CA ASP A 465 15.27 -5.78 -5.36
C ASP A 465 15.65 -7.00 -6.20
N ALA A 466 14.67 -7.68 -6.79
CA ALA A 466 14.93 -8.77 -7.75
C ALA A 466 15.75 -8.27 -8.96
N THR A 467 15.42 -7.09 -9.50
CA THR A 467 16.20 -6.48 -10.59
C THR A 467 17.64 -6.16 -10.16
N GLY A 468 17.83 -5.74 -8.91
CA GLY A 468 19.11 -5.40 -8.32
C GLY A 468 19.98 -6.62 -8.05
N SER A 469 19.39 -7.69 -7.50
CA SER A 469 20.07 -8.98 -7.27
C SER A 469 20.57 -9.55 -8.60
N TYR A 470 19.71 -9.61 -9.61
CA TYR A 470 20.08 -10.08 -10.94
C TYR A 470 21.19 -9.23 -11.58
N HIS A 471 21.14 -7.90 -11.39
CA HIS A 471 22.20 -7.01 -11.84
C HIS A 471 23.54 -7.33 -11.16
N ARG A 472 23.56 -7.54 -9.83
CA ARG A 472 24.76 -7.94 -9.10
C ARG A 472 25.30 -9.29 -9.59
N ASP A 473 24.43 -10.26 -9.85
CA ASP A 473 24.81 -11.59 -10.36
C ASP A 473 25.45 -11.51 -11.75
N ILE A 474 24.85 -10.77 -12.67
CA ILE A 474 25.43 -10.52 -14.00
C ILE A 474 26.80 -9.87 -13.89
N VAL A 475 26.91 -8.79 -13.09
CA VAL A 475 28.16 -8.05 -12.95
C VAL A 475 29.25 -8.95 -12.36
N ARG A 476 28.89 -9.79 -11.37
CA ARG A 476 29.79 -10.76 -10.75
C ARG A 476 30.26 -11.85 -11.72
N GLN A 477 29.35 -12.38 -12.56
CA GLN A 477 29.67 -13.43 -13.53
C GLN A 477 30.46 -12.92 -14.72
N MET A 478 30.19 -11.70 -15.20
CA MET A 478 30.77 -11.16 -16.44
C MET A 478 32.07 -10.37 -16.20
N GLY A 479 32.38 -9.94 -14.98
CA GLY A 479 33.61 -9.23 -14.65
C GLY A 479 33.86 -8.01 -15.55
N GLN A 480 35.04 -7.94 -16.20
CA GLN A 480 35.43 -6.82 -17.07
C GLN A 480 34.61 -6.72 -18.38
N SER A 481 33.87 -7.76 -18.76
CA SER A 481 33.01 -7.77 -19.95
C SER A 481 31.63 -7.13 -19.73
N ALA A 482 31.33 -6.70 -18.50
CA ALA A 482 30.05 -6.09 -18.13
C ALA A 482 29.76 -4.75 -18.84
N ALA A 483 30.80 -4.04 -19.33
CA ALA A 483 30.65 -2.73 -19.96
C ALA A 483 29.80 -2.73 -21.25
N ALA A 484 29.62 -3.89 -21.90
CA ALA A 484 28.85 -4.03 -23.13
C ALA A 484 27.37 -4.42 -22.91
N PHE A 485 26.94 -4.71 -21.67
CA PHE A 485 25.61 -5.22 -21.37
C PHE A 485 24.81 -4.25 -20.51
N THR A 486 23.73 -3.69 -21.04
CA THR A 486 22.81 -2.83 -20.28
C THR A 486 21.76 -3.69 -19.57
N THR A 487 21.81 -3.74 -18.25
CA THR A 487 20.77 -4.41 -17.45
C THR A 487 19.51 -3.54 -17.35
N PRO A 488 18.34 -4.14 -17.00
CA PRO A 488 17.15 -3.37 -16.66
C PRO A 488 17.40 -2.34 -15.56
N MET A 489 18.18 -2.68 -14.53
CA MET A 489 18.53 -1.75 -13.44
C MET A 489 19.28 -0.52 -13.94
N MET A 490 20.27 -0.69 -14.82
CA MET A 490 21.01 0.46 -15.40
C MET A 490 20.08 1.40 -16.18
N ARG A 491 19.02 0.88 -16.82
CA ARG A 491 18.03 1.71 -17.51
C ARG A 491 17.13 2.45 -16.54
N LEU A 492 16.74 1.81 -15.43
CA LEU A 492 15.93 2.43 -14.40
C LEU A 492 16.68 3.57 -13.69
N GLN A 493 17.99 3.42 -13.53
CA GLN A 493 18.88 4.43 -12.96
C GLN A 493 19.23 5.56 -13.93
N ASP A 494 19.09 5.36 -15.24
CA ASP A 494 19.37 6.37 -16.26
C ASP A 494 18.28 7.46 -16.24
N PRO A 495 18.59 8.70 -15.81
CA PRO A 495 17.62 9.77 -15.68
C PRO A 495 17.16 10.30 -17.04
N ASP A 496 17.90 10.10 -18.13
CA ASP A 496 17.49 10.52 -19.47
C ASP A 496 16.49 9.51 -20.07
N TYR A 497 16.61 8.24 -19.68
CA TYR A 497 15.74 7.17 -20.13
C TYR A 497 14.48 7.00 -19.27
N THR A 498 14.62 7.03 -17.94
CA THR A 498 13.54 6.72 -16.99
C THR A 498 13.11 7.95 -16.20
N LYS A 499 11.81 8.21 -16.21
CA LYS A 499 11.15 9.29 -15.47
C LYS A 499 10.22 8.67 -14.44
N VAL A 500 10.65 8.65 -13.17
CA VAL A 500 9.84 8.17 -12.05
C VAL A 500 9.00 9.31 -11.49
N LEU A 501 7.68 9.13 -11.45
CA LEU A 501 6.72 10.07 -10.88
C LEU A 501 6.16 9.51 -9.56
N ILE A 502 6.37 10.24 -8.47
CA ILE A 502 5.83 9.89 -7.15
C ILE A 502 4.44 10.49 -7.00
N VAL A 503 3.42 9.65 -7.01
CA VAL A 503 2.02 10.04 -6.81
C VAL A 503 1.67 9.90 -5.33
N THR A 504 1.16 10.97 -4.73
CA THR A 504 0.74 11.00 -3.33
C THR A 504 -0.56 11.80 -3.16
N LEU A 505 -1.08 11.85 -1.93
CA LEU A 505 -2.21 12.69 -1.52
C LEU A 505 -1.69 13.77 -0.57
N PRO A 506 -2.35 14.93 -0.45
CA PRO A 506 -1.95 16.00 0.46
C PRO A 506 -2.33 15.70 1.93
N GLU A 507 -1.92 14.53 2.41
CA GLU A 507 -2.22 14.00 3.75
C GLU A 507 -0.93 13.50 4.39
N ALA A 508 -0.84 13.54 5.73
CA ALA A 508 0.40 13.25 6.44
C ALA A 508 0.95 11.83 6.18
N THR A 509 0.11 10.79 6.29
CA THR A 509 0.56 9.40 6.05
C THR A 509 0.95 9.17 4.59
N PRO A 510 0.13 9.51 3.57
CA PRO A 510 0.54 9.38 2.17
C PRO A 510 1.83 10.14 1.81
N VAL A 511 2.08 11.32 2.39
CA VAL A 511 3.33 12.06 2.17
C VAL A 511 4.52 11.35 2.83
N LEU A 512 4.41 10.94 4.10
CA LEU A 512 5.47 10.20 4.79
C LEU A 512 5.85 8.92 4.04
N GLU A 513 4.84 8.15 3.65
CA GLU A 513 5.02 6.91 2.89
C GLU A 513 5.68 7.14 1.52
N ALA A 514 5.38 8.27 0.88
CA ALA A 514 6.02 8.67 -0.37
C ALA A 514 7.48 9.08 -0.14
N GLU A 515 7.82 9.74 0.98
CA GLU A 515 9.19 10.06 1.35
C GLU A 515 10.03 8.80 1.63
N GLU A 516 9.49 7.82 2.34
CA GLU A 516 10.12 6.52 2.56
C GLU A 516 10.41 5.80 1.24
N LEU A 517 9.42 5.77 0.33
CA LEU A 517 9.61 5.23 -1.02
C LEU A 517 10.73 5.95 -1.77
N VAL A 518 10.81 7.28 -1.66
CA VAL A 518 11.88 8.05 -2.30
C VAL A 518 13.23 7.70 -1.69
N ALA A 519 13.33 7.54 -0.38
CA ALA A 519 14.57 7.12 0.27
C ALA A 519 15.04 5.76 -0.25
N ASP A 520 14.13 4.80 -0.43
CA ASP A 520 14.43 3.48 -0.98
C ASP A 520 14.85 3.53 -2.46
N LEU A 521 14.17 4.34 -3.28
CA LEU A 521 14.57 4.56 -4.68
C LEU A 521 15.97 5.18 -4.77
N VAL A 522 16.26 6.18 -3.94
CA VAL A 522 17.58 6.84 -3.90
C VAL A 522 18.66 5.85 -3.48
N ARG A 523 18.40 4.96 -2.50
CA ARG A 523 19.31 3.85 -2.14
C ARG A 523 19.56 2.91 -3.32
N ALA A 524 18.56 2.69 -4.17
CA ALA A 524 18.69 1.92 -5.40
C ALA A 524 19.33 2.71 -6.56
N GLY A 525 19.76 3.95 -6.35
CA GLY A 525 20.36 4.81 -7.38
C GLY A 525 19.35 5.41 -8.36
N ILE A 526 18.06 5.40 -8.03
CA ILE A 526 16.98 5.93 -8.86
C ILE A 526 16.50 7.25 -8.25
N LYS A 527 16.72 8.36 -8.95
CA LYS A 527 16.20 9.67 -8.51
C LYS A 527 14.79 9.90 -9.08
N PRO A 528 13.79 10.21 -8.26
CA PRO A 528 12.49 10.65 -8.75
C PRO A 528 12.60 11.87 -9.66
N TRP A 529 11.85 11.87 -10.77
CA TRP A 529 11.83 12.96 -11.72
C TRP A 529 10.83 14.05 -11.34
N ALA A 530 9.65 13.66 -10.83
CA ALA A 530 8.62 14.60 -10.38
C ALA A 530 7.72 13.99 -9.29
N TRP A 531 7.02 14.86 -8.57
CA TRP A 531 5.93 14.51 -7.64
C TRP A 531 4.58 14.94 -8.24
N VAL A 532 3.53 14.17 -7.92
CA VAL A 532 2.15 14.48 -8.28
C VAL A 532 1.29 14.36 -7.01
N ILE A 533 0.84 15.50 -6.49
CA ILE A 533 -0.10 15.58 -5.39
C ILE A 533 -1.51 15.50 -5.97
N ASN A 534 -2.17 14.35 -5.79
CA ASN A 534 -3.46 14.06 -6.38
C ASN A 534 -4.62 14.33 -5.40
N ASN A 535 -5.83 14.53 -5.95
CA ASN A 535 -7.08 14.75 -5.22
C ASN A 535 -7.02 15.89 -4.17
N SER A 536 -6.32 16.99 -4.47
CA SER A 536 -6.24 18.11 -3.52
C SER A 536 -7.54 18.90 -3.48
N VAL A 537 -8.12 19.00 -2.28
CA VAL A 537 -9.26 19.87 -2.00
C VAL A 537 -8.83 21.33 -2.00
N ALA A 538 -7.62 21.64 -1.52
CA ALA A 538 -7.08 23.00 -1.52
C ALA A 538 -6.89 23.59 -2.93
N ALA A 539 -6.63 22.71 -3.91
CA ALA A 539 -6.54 23.06 -5.32
C ALA A 539 -7.90 23.06 -6.05
N ALA A 540 -8.98 22.67 -5.38
CA ALA A 540 -10.32 22.58 -5.95
C ALA A 540 -11.11 23.88 -5.68
N ALA A 541 -11.87 24.34 -6.68
CA ALA A 541 -12.74 25.51 -6.55
C ALA A 541 -14.05 25.15 -5.85
N THR A 542 -14.01 25.02 -4.51
CA THR A 542 -15.20 24.76 -3.67
C THR A 542 -15.52 25.93 -2.75
N THR A 543 -16.79 26.10 -2.44
CA THR A 543 -17.30 27.04 -1.43
C THR A 543 -17.89 26.31 -0.22
N ASP A 544 -17.84 24.98 -0.19
CA ASP A 544 -18.38 24.19 0.91
C ASP A 544 -17.50 24.35 2.18
N PRO A 545 -18.08 24.73 3.33
CA PRO A 545 -17.29 24.99 4.53
C PRO A 545 -16.49 23.79 5.05
N LEU A 546 -17.01 22.57 4.93
CA LEU A 546 -16.30 21.36 5.33
C LEU A 546 -15.09 21.12 4.40
N LEU A 547 -15.30 21.23 3.09
CA LEU A 547 -14.20 21.08 2.12
C LEU A 547 -13.17 22.20 2.24
N LEU A 548 -13.57 23.44 2.51
CA LEU A 548 -12.64 24.55 2.77
C LEU A 548 -11.75 24.27 3.99
N GLN A 549 -12.32 23.77 5.09
CA GLN A 549 -11.54 23.41 6.27
C GLN A 549 -10.60 22.23 5.99
N ARG A 550 -11.04 21.23 5.22
CA ARG A 550 -10.19 20.13 4.75
C ARG A 550 -9.04 20.63 3.87
N GLY A 551 -9.31 21.52 2.93
CA GLY A 551 -8.31 22.12 2.05
C GLY A 551 -7.25 22.91 2.84
N ALA A 552 -7.64 23.61 3.90
CA ALA A 552 -6.66 24.29 4.76
C ALA A 552 -5.71 23.30 5.46
N ALA A 553 -6.20 22.12 5.86
CA ALA A 553 -5.37 21.08 6.47
C ALA A 553 -4.39 20.40 5.49
N GLU A 554 -4.57 20.57 4.19
CA GLU A 554 -3.67 20.06 3.15
C GLU A 554 -2.43 20.95 2.96
N VAL A 555 -2.52 22.23 3.30
CA VAL A 555 -1.51 23.24 2.95
C VAL A 555 -0.12 22.88 3.47
N ASP A 556 -0.01 22.44 4.72
CA ASP A 556 1.28 22.07 5.32
C ASP A 556 1.90 20.85 4.61
N GLN A 557 1.08 19.88 4.20
CA GLN A 557 1.55 18.69 3.49
C GLN A 557 1.95 19.00 2.06
N ILE A 558 1.20 19.90 1.39
CA ILE A 558 1.56 20.41 0.07
C ILE A 558 2.88 21.17 0.14
N ALA A 559 3.06 22.06 1.13
CA ALA A 559 4.29 22.80 1.34
C ALA A 559 5.48 21.86 1.61
N ARG A 560 5.31 20.83 2.45
CA ARG A 560 6.35 19.81 2.72
C ARG A 560 6.85 19.13 1.44
N VAL A 561 5.95 18.75 0.54
CA VAL A 561 6.34 18.15 -0.76
C VAL A 561 6.98 19.18 -1.69
N TYR A 562 6.38 20.38 -1.77
CA TYR A 562 6.75 21.41 -2.73
C TYR A 562 8.07 22.11 -2.39
N GLU A 563 8.26 22.52 -1.14
CA GLU A 563 9.38 23.36 -0.72
C GLU A 563 10.63 22.55 -0.36
N GLU A 564 10.46 21.33 0.17
CA GLU A 564 11.58 20.59 0.76
C GLU A 564 12.09 19.42 -0.08
N ARG A 565 11.33 18.97 -1.11
CA ARG A 565 11.56 17.62 -1.69
C ARG A 565 11.51 17.53 -3.21
N ALA A 566 10.77 18.39 -3.91
CA ALA A 566 10.49 18.20 -5.34
C ALA A 566 11.10 19.28 -6.24
N ASP A 567 12.01 18.89 -7.15
CA ASP A 567 12.45 19.76 -8.27
C ASP A 567 11.28 20.07 -9.23
N ARG A 568 10.30 19.15 -9.31
CA ARG A 568 9.08 19.24 -10.11
C ARG A 568 7.91 18.68 -9.32
N CYS A 569 6.85 19.46 -9.16
CA CYS A 569 5.65 19.04 -8.45
C CYS A 569 4.41 19.51 -9.21
N ALA A 570 3.51 18.56 -9.49
CA ALA A 570 2.18 18.84 -10.02
C ALA A 570 1.10 18.64 -8.96
N ILE A 571 0.07 19.48 -9.00
CA ILE A 571 -1.10 19.35 -8.14
C ILE A 571 -2.34 19.10 -9.01
N VAL A 572 -3.08 18.05 -8.69
CA VAL A 572 -4.33 17.67 -9.35
C VAL A 572 -5.48 17.89 -8.37
N PRO A 573 -6.49 18.71 -8.72
CA PRO A 573 -7.60 19.01 -7.82
C PRO A 573 -8.53 17.81 -7.60
N LEU A 574 -9.27 17.82 -6.50
CA LEU A 574 -10.42 16.93 -6.33
C LEU A 574 -11.47 17.21 -7.40
N LEU A 575 -11.85 16.18 -8.15
CA LEU A 575 -12.84 16.26 -9.22
C LEU A 575 -14.24 15.83 -8.76
N ALA A 576 -15.25 16.51 -9.32
CA ALA A 576 -16.66 16.18 -9.13
C ALA A 576 -16.96 14.74 -9.59
N ASP A 577 -16.53 14.41 -10.80
CA ASP A 577 -16.64 13.07 -11.36
C ASP A 577 -15.32 12.31 -11.24
N GLU A 578 -15.37 11.00 -11.05
CA GLU A 578 -14.16 10.17 -11.18
C GLU A 578 -13.67 10.26 -12.64
N PRO A 579 -12.37 10.49 -12.89
CA PRO A 579 -11.84 10.68 -14.24
C PRO A 579 -11.73 9.34 -14.99
N VAL A 580 -12.88 8.79 -15.34
CA VAL A 580 -13.07 7.55 -16.08
C VAL A 580 -13.42 7.89 -17.52
N GLY A 581 -12.75 7.23 -18.46
CA GLY A 581 -12.89 7.51 -19.87
C GLY A 581 -11.83 8.45 -20.42
N VAL A 582 -11.50 8.28 -21.70
CA VAL A 582 -10.50 9.09 -22.42
C VAL A 582 -10.74 10.59 -22.27
N GLU A 583 -12.00 11.06 -22.34
CA GLU A 583 -12.30 12.49 -22.22
C GLU A 583 -11.98 13.05 -20.84
N ALA A 584 -12.41 12.37 -19.77
CA ALA A 584 -12.17 12.82 -18.41
C ALA A 584 -10.68 12.77 -18.06
N LEU A 585 -9.96 11.75 -18.54
CA LEU A 585 -8.51 11.65 -18.43
C LEU A 585 -7.79 12.77 -19.20
N ARG A 586 -8.34 13.23 -20.34
CA ARG A 586 -7.80 14.35 -21.09
C ARG A 586 -7.94 15.66 -20.32
N GLU A 587 -9.09 15.88 -19.69
CA GLU A 587 -9.34 17.09 -18.91
C GLU A 587 -8.35 17.25 -17.74
N LEU A 588 -7.92 16.15 -17.11
CA LEU A 588 -6.86 16.17 -16.09
C LEU A 588 -5.55 16.84 -16.57
N VAL A 589 -5.24 16.72 -17.86
CA VAL A 589 -4.00 17.24 -18.47
C VAL A 589 -4.25 18.54 -19.24
N ARG A 590 -5.48 19.09 -19.21
CA ARG A 590 -5.81 20.41 -19.78
C ARG A 590 -5.81 21.52 -18.74
N VAL A 591 -6.01 21.19 -17.47
CA VAL A 591 -5.98 22.15 -16.37
C VAL A 591 -4.55 22.66 -16.17
N ARG A 592 -4.22 23.81 -16.77
CA ARG A 592 -2.87 24.42 -16.72
C ARG A 592 -2.60 25.20 -15.43
N LYS A 593 -3.64 25.57 -14.69
CA LYS A 593 -3.54 26.16 -13.35
C LYS A 593 -4.70 25.63 -12.50
N PRO A 594 -4.45 24.92 -11.39
CA PRO A 594 -5.50 24.65 -10.42
C PRO A 594 -6.02 26.00 -9.90
N ALA A 595 -7.34 26.09 -9.74
CA ALA A 595 -7.98 27.29 -9.21
C ALA A 595 -7.63 27.40 -7.72
N ILE A 596 -6.77 28.35 -7.36
CA ILE A 596 -6.50 28.66 -5.96
C ILE A 596 -7.75 29.36 -5.43
N VAL A 597 -8.40 28.76 -4.42
CA VAL A 597 -9.46 29.45 -3.69
C VAL A 597 -8.79 30.45 -2.73
N THR A 598 -8.55 31.66 -3.23
CA THR A 598 -8.48 32.83 -2.35
C THR A 598 -9.92 33.19 -2.01
N ALA A 599 -10.36 32.90 -0.79
CA ALA A 599 -11.61 33.45 -0.26
C ALA A 599 -11.41 34.92 0.13
#